data_AF-A0A9D5GV79-F1
#
_entry.id   AF-A0A9D5GV79-F1
#
_cell.length_a   1.000
_cell.length_b   1.000
_cell.length_c   1.000
_cell.angle_alpha   90.00
_cell.angle_beta   90.00
_cell.angle_gamma   90.00
#
_symmetry.space_group_name_H-M   'P 1'
#
loop_
_entity.id
_entity.type
_entity.pdbx_description
1 polymer ?
#
loop_
_entity_poly.entity_id
_entity_poly.type
_entity_poly.pdbx_seq_one_letter_code
_entity_poly.pdbx_strand_id
1 'polypeptide(L)'
;AKDPYFMRNHLGSYECKLCLTLHNNEGNYLAHTQGKRHQTNLAKRAAREAKDAPTQPQPHKRKLNLKKTVKIGRPGYRVTKQFDPDTKQRSLLFQIEYPEIEDLAKHRHRFMSSYEQRVQPFDK
;
A
#
# COMPACT_ATOMS: atom_id res chain seq x y z
N ALA A 1 3.74 -7.13 -10.65
CA ALA A 1 4.18 -5.73 -10.80
C ALA A 1 5.58 -5.76 -11.40
N LYS A 2 5.85 -4.96 -12.44
CA LYS A 2 7.19 -4.91 -13.07
C LYS A 2 8.19 -4.36 -12.05
N ASP A 3 9.35 -5.00 -11.93
CA ASP A 3 10.43 -4.53 -11.05
C ASP A 3 10.86 -3.11 -11.50
N PRO A 4 10.81 -2.09 -10.63
CA PRO A 4 11.15 -0.72 -11.00
C PRO A 4 12.63 -0.53 -11.39
N TYR A 5 13.49 -1.51 -11.13
CA TYR A 5 14.92 -1.46 -11.46
C TYR A 5 15.29 -2.10 -12.79
N PHE A 6 14.33 -2.71 -13.48
CA PHE A 6 14.53 -3.32 -14.79
C PHE A 6 14.56 -2.26 -15.89
N MET A 7 15.61 -2.27 -16.71
CA MET A 7 15.71 -1.42 -17.90
C MET A 7 16.33 -2.18 -19.07
N ARG A 8 15.93 -1.82 -20.29
CA ARG A 8 16.54 -2.28 -21.53
C ARG A 8 17.37 -1.15 -22.13
N ASN A 9 18.62 -1.45 -22.46
CA ASN A 9 19.57 -0.46 -22.93
C ASN A 9 19.46 -0.26 -24.44
N HIS A 10 20.05 0.81 -24.96
CA HIS A 10 20.08 1.13 -26.39
C HIS A 10 20.81 0.07 -27.23
N LEU A 11 21.68 -0.75 -26.61
CA LEU A 11 22.35 -1.89 -27.24
C LEU A 11 21.52 -3.20 -27.20
N GLY A 12 20.30 -3.14 -26.68
CA GLY A 12 19.41 -4.31 -26.57
C GLY A 12 19.66 -5.22 -25.37
N SER A 13 20.71 -5.00 -24.57
CA SER A 13 20.97 -5.69 -23.30
C SER A 13 20.03 -5.25 -22.17
N TYR A 14 19.95 -6.05 -21.11
CA TYR A 14 19.13 -5.76 -19.93
C TYR A 14 20.01 -5.27 -18.78
N GLU A 15 19.56 -4.28 -18.01
CA GLU A 15 20.31 -3.76 -16.88
C GLU A 15 19.48 -3.74 -15.60
N CYS A 16 20.17 -3.91 -14.46
CA CYS A 16 19.63 -3.67 -13.14
C CYS A 16 20.13 -2.34 -12.60
N LYS A 17 19.28 -1.31 -12.59
CA LYS A 17 19.65 0.03 -12.05
C LYS A 17 19.98 0.04 -10.57
N LEU A 18 19.48 -0.96 -9.82
CA LEU A 18 19.81 -1.08 -8.40
C LEU A 18 21.25 -1.57 -8.20
N CYS A 19 21.70 -2.52 -9.02
CA CYS A 19 23.00 -3.17 -8.85
C CYS A 19 24.08 -2.69 -9.83
N LEU A 20 23.69 -1.88 -10.82
CA LEU A 20 24.52 -1.44 -11.94
C LEU A 20 25.17 -2.64 -12.66
N THR A 21 24.37 -3.68 -12.90
CA THR A 21 24.79 -4.90 -13.59
C THR A 21 24.09 -5.04 -14.93
N LEU A 22 24.85 -5.50 -15.92
CA LEU A 22 24.34 -5.83 -17.26
C LEU A 22 24.05 -7.32 -17.36
N HIS A 23 23.01 -7.67 -18.09
CA HIS A 23 22.51 -9.03 -18.31
C HIS A 23 22.20 -9.21 -19.79
N ASN A 24 22.66 -10.34 -20.36
CA ASN A 24 22.51 -10.62 -21.78
C ASN A 24 21.06 -10.95 -22.15
N ASN A 25 20.36 -11.68 -21.27
CA ASN A 25 18.99 -12.16 -21.47
C ASN A 25 18.09 -11.73 -20.30
N GLU A 26 16.78 -11.61 -20.54
CA GLU A 26 15.80 -11.31 -19.50
C GLU A 26 15.79 -12.37 -18.39
N GLY A 27 15.96 -13.65 -18.75
CA GLY A 27 16.10 -14.73 -17.77
C GLY A 27 17.28 -14.53 -16.81
N ASN A 28 18.41 -14.02 -17.29
CA ASN A 28 19.58 -13.73 -16.45
C ASN A 28 19.29 -12.58 -15.49
N TYR A 29 18.52 -11.58 -15.92
CA TYR A 29 18.04 -10.51 -15.06
C TYR A 29 17.10 -11.05 -13.97
N LEU A 30 16.14 -11.90 -14.33
CA LEU A 30 15.18 -12.49 -13.38
C LEU A 30 15.87 -13.38 -12.33
N ALA A 31 16.90 -14.13 -12.71
CA ALA A 31 17.72 -14.86 -11.76
C ALA A 31 18.54 -13.92 -10.85
N HIS A 32 19.03 -12.80 -11.39
CA HIS A 32 19.78 -11.81 -10.62
C HIS A 32 18.95 -11.16 -9.51
N THR A 33 17.67 -10.85 -9.73
CA THR A 33 16.80 -10.24 -8.70
C THR A 33 16.58 -11.14 -7.49
N GLN A 34 16.64 -12.46 -7.69
CA GLN A 34 16.56 -13.47 -6.64
C GLN A 34 17.91 -13.67 -5.92
N GLY A 35 19.01 -13.13 -6.47
CA GLY A 35 20.35 -13.26 -5.92
C GLY A 35 20.57 -12.42 -4.65
N LYS A 36 21.44 -12.92 -3.75
CA LYS A 36 21.78 -12.28 -2.47
C LYS A 36 22.24 -10.83 -2.64
N ARG A 37 23.08 -10.55 -3.65
CA ARG A 37 23.59 -9.20 -3.93
C ARG A 37 22.46 -8.20 -4.18
N HIS A 38 21.49 -8.56 -5.02
CA HIS A 38 20.35 -7.70 -5.33
C HIS A 38 19.51 -7.42 -4.08
N GLN A 39 19.19 -8.47 -3.31
CA GLN A 39 18.44 -8.35 -2.05
C GLN A 39 19.16 -7.47 -1.02
N THR A 40 20.48 -7.56 -0.90
CA THR A 40 21.24 -6.69 0.01
C THR A 40 21.22 -5.23 -0.42
N ASN A 41 21.24 -4.95 -1.72
CA ASN A 41 21.17 -3.58 -2.23
C ASN A 41 19.77 -2.97 -2.04
N LEU A 42 18.71 -3.78 -2.15
CA LEU A 42 17.34 -3.36 -1.80
C LEU A 42 17.27 -2.93 -0.34
N ALA A 43 17.79 -3.75 0.57
CA ALA A 43 17.80 -3.44 2.00
C ALA A 43 18.60 -2.17 2.31
N LYS A 44 19.77 -2.00 1.68
CA LYS A 44 20.60 -0.79 1.83
C LYS A 44 19.89 0.47 1.33
N ARG A 45 19.20 0.38 0.19
CA ARG A 45 18.42 1.51 -0.36
C ARG A 45 17.26 1.88 0.56
N ALA A 46 16.48 0.89 0.99
CA ALA A 46 15.38 1.12 1.93
C ALA A 46 15.86 1.75 3.25
N ALA A 47 17.03 1.33 3.76
CA ALA A 47 17.62 1.93 4.95
C ALA A 47 18.09 3.38 4.74
N ARG A 48 18.56 3.74 3.54
CA ARG A 48 18.93 5.12 3.21
C ARG A 48 17.70 6.00 3.03
N GLU A 49 16.72 5.55 2.27
CA GLU A 49 15.44 6.26 2.08
C GLU A 49 14.71 6.45 3.41
N ALA A 50 14.80 5.50 4.34
CA ALA A 50 14.24 5.65 5.69
C ALA A 50 14.96 6.71 6.54
N LYS A 51 16.24 7.00 6.27
CA LYS A 51 17.01 8.07 6.94
C LYS A 51 16.73 9.45 6.32
N ASP A 52 16.58 9.51 5.00
CA ASP A 52 16.33 10.74 4.25
C ASP A 52 14.84 11.16 4.29
N ALA A 53 13.93 10.23 4.63
CA ALA A 53 12.52 10.54 4.80
C ALA A 53 12.34 11.56 5.94
N PRO A 54 11.61 12.68 5.71
CA PRO A 54 11.31 13.62 6.78
C PRO A 54 10.64 12.86 7.92
N THR A 55 11.04 13.16 9.15
CA THR A 55 10.53 12.55 10.39
C THR A 55 9.06 12.90 10.59
N GLN A 56 8.19 12.36 9.75
CA GLN A 56 6.80 12.22 10.07
C GLN A 56 6.70 11.19 11.19
N PRO A 57 5.79 11.34 12.17
CA PRO A 57 5.52 10.31 13.15
C PRO A 57 5.10 9.04 12.42
N GLN A 58 6.07 8.16 12.16
CA GLN A 58 5.80 6.93 11.43
C GLN A 58 4.99 6.03 12.35
N PRO A 59 3.77 5.64 11.96
CA PRO A 59 3.05 4.62 12.71
C PRO A 59 3.92 3.37 12.74
N HIS A 60 4.19 2.88 13.95
CA HIS A 60 5.04 1.72 14.18
C HIS A 60 4.56 0.58 13.28
N LYS A 61 5.41 0.13 12.33
CA LYS A 61 5.09 -0.98 11.44
C LYS A 61 5.03 -2.27 12.26
N ARG A 62 3.90 -2.49 12.91
CA ARG A 62 3.55 -3.81 13.44
C ARG A 62 3.59 -4.78 12.26
N LYS A 63 4.42 -5.82 12.37
CA LYS A 63 4.34 -6.98 11.50
C LYS A 63 2.99 -7.64 11.79
N LEU A 64 1.96 -7.21 11.05
CA LEU A 64 0.65 -7.82 11.13
C LEU A 64 0.73 -9.13 10.35
N ASN A 65 0.58 -10.26 11.03
CA ASN A 65 0.24 -11.50 10.35
C ASN A 65 -1.11 -11.28 9.66
N LEU A 66 -1.13 -11.31 8.33
CA LEU A 66 -2.38 -11.22 7.58
C LEU A 66 -3.20 -12.48 7.85
N LYS A 67 -4.14 -12.40 8.80
CA LYS A 67 -5.20 -13.40 8.91
C LYS A 67 -6.02 -13.36 7.63
N LYS A 68 -6.10 -14.48 6.93
CA LYS A 68 -6.98 -14.67 5.78
C LYS A 68 -8.40 -14.89 6.31
N THR A 69 -9.09 -13.82 6.68
CA THR A 69 -10.51 -13.90 7.03
C THR A 69 -11.35 -13.88 5.75
N VAL A 70 -12.51 -14.54 5.81
CA VAL A 70 -13.51 -14.48 4.74
C VAL A 70 -13.93 -13.03 4.53
N LYS A 71 -14.00 -12.59 3.27
CA LYS A 71 -14.42 -11.22 2.95
C LYS A 71 -15.93 -11.16 3.07
N ILE A 72 -16.42 -10.43 4.08
CA ILE A 72 -17.82 -10.18 4.45
C ILE A 72 -18.68 -9.58 3.30
N GLY A 73 -18.07 -9.19 2.17
CA GLY A 73 -18.76 -8.52 1.07
C GLY A 73 -19.00 -7.04 1.35
N ARG A 74 -20.08 -6.46 0.80
CA ARG A 74 -20.50 -5.08 1.08
C ARG A 74 -21.40 -5.09 2.31
N PRO A 75 -20.98 -4.54 3.46
CA PRO A 75 -21.84 -4.49 4.64
C PRO A 75 -23.05 -3.59 4.36
N GLY A 76 -24.21 -3.92 4.94
CA GLY A 76 -25.33 -3.01 5.01
C GLY A 76 -24.93 -1.79 5.84
N TYR A 77 -25.15 -0.59 5.30
CA TYR A 77 -24.88 0.65 6.02
C TYR A 77 -26.00 1.67 5.81
N ARG A 78 -26.26 2.48 6.83
CA ARG A 78 -27.15 3.63 6.78
C ARG A 78 -26.39 4.88 7.19
N VAL A 79 -26.53 5.94 6.38
CA VAL A 79 -25.94 7.25 6.67
C VAL A 79 -27.07 8.23 6.95
N THR A 80 -27.00 8.92 8.08
CA THR A 80 -27.93 9.98 8.43
C THR A 80 -27.18 11.30 8.62
N LYS A 81 -27.65 12.35 7.95
CA LYS A 81 -27.15 13.71 8.16
C LYS A 81 -27.87 14.29 9.35
N GLN A 82 -27.12 14.78 10.32
CA GLN A 82 -27.67 15.33 11.55
C GLN A 82 -27.22 16.78 11.69
N PHE A 83 -28.09 17.57 12.31
CA PHE A 83 -27.81 18.94 12.71
C PHE A 83 -28.17 19.05 14.17
N ASP A 84 -27.19 19.40 14.98
CA ASP A 84 -27.39 19.67 16.40
C ASP A 84 -27.84 21.14 16.55
N PRO A 85 -29.06 21.42 17.02
CA PRO A 85 -29.58 22.78 17.14
C PRO A 85 -28.85 23.61 18.20
N ASP A 86 -28.29 22.98 19.23
CA ASP A 86 -27.66 23.70 20.35
C ASP A 86 -26.24 24.13 19.98
N THR A 87 -25.45 23.20 19.43
CA THR A 87 -24.08 23.47 18.99
C THR A 87 -23.99 24.05 17.58
N LYS A 88 -25.10 24.04 16.82
CA LYS A 88 -25.20 24.41 15.40
C LYS A 88 -24.22 23.64 14.50
N GLN A 89 -23.84 22.43 14.90
CA GLN A 89 -22.91 21.61 14.15
C GLN A 89 -23.65 20.62 13.25
N ARG A 90 -23.06 20.34 12.08
CA ARG A 90 -23.51 19.30 11.16
C ARG A 90 -22.66 18.06 11.37
N SER A 91 -23.29 16.90 11.48
CA SER A 91 -22.61 15.62 11.62
C SER A 91 -23.18 14.57 10.67
N LEU A 92 -22.40 13.52 10.43
CA LEU A 92 -22.82 12.33 9.70
C LEU A 92 -22.78 11.15 10.67
N LEU A 93 -23.93 10.53 10.91
CA LEU A 93 -24.03 9.30 11.68
C LEU A 93 -24.04 8.11 10.72
N PHE A 94 -23.05 7.23 10.90
CA PHE A 94 -22.91 5.99 10.17
C PHE A 94 -23.36 4.84 11.05
N GLN A 95 -24.37 4.08 10.60
CA GLN A 95 -24.82 2.84 11.22
C GLN A 95 -24.39 1.69 10.31
N ILE A 96 -23.57 0.77 10.81
CA ILE A 96 -23.01 -0.34 10.04
C ILE A 96 -23.37 -1.63 10.76
N GLU A 97 -23.95 -2.56 10.03
CA GLU A 97 -24.34 -3.87 10.56
C GLU A 97 -23.25 -4.90 10.27
N TYR A 98 -22.86 -5.67 11.30
CA TYR A 98 -21.80 -6.67 11.22
C TYR A 98 -22.32 -8.05 11.68
N PRO A 99 -23.08 -8.76 10.85
CA PRO A 99 -23.69 -10.04 11.25
C PRO A 99 -22.68 -11.16 11.52
N GLU A 100 -21.49 -11.12 10.90
CA GLU A 100 -20.47 -12.17 10.96
C GLU A 100 -19.20 -11.75 11.73
N ILE A 101 -19.30 -10.78 12.65
CA ILE A 101 -18.12 -10.31 13.39
C ILE A 101 -17.65 -11.35 14.42
N GLU A 102 -16.34 -11.60 14.48
CA GLU A 102 -15.75 -12.42 15.55
C GLU A 102 -16.03 -11.78 16.92
N ASP A 103 -16.35 -12.60 17.92
CA ASP A 103 -16.59 -12.14 19.29
C ASP A 103 -15.39 -11.34 19.80
N LEU A 104 -15.69 -10.19 20.43
CA LEU A 104 -14.71 -9.22 20.97
C LEU A 104 -13.86 -8.47 19.92
N ALA A 105 -14.12 -8.62 18.62
CA ALA A 105 -13.41 -7.84 17.60
C ALA A 105 -13.85 -6.36 17.63
N LYS A 106 -12.90 -5.47 17.92
CA LYS A 106 -13.15 -4.01 17.88
C LYS A 106 -13.18 -3.51 16.43
N HIS A 107 -14.23 -2.79 16.08
CA HIS A 107 -14.34 -2.11 14.79
C HIS A 107 -13.24 -1.05 14.64
N ARG A 108 -12.70 -0.92 13.42
CA ARG A 108 -11.67 0.06 13.06
C ARG A 108 -12.17 0.90 11.90
N HIS A 109 -11.98 2.21 11.97
CA HIS A 109 -12.28 3.13 10.88
C HIS A 109 -11.00 3.85 10.43
N ARG A 110 -10.98 4.27 9.17
CA ARG A 110 -9.91 5.11 8.60
C ARG A 110 -10.53 6.07 7.60
N PHE A 111 -10.21 7.36 7.73
CA PHE A 111 -10.46 8.33 6.68
C PHE A 111 -9.41 8.15 5.58
N MET A 112 -9.87 7.95 4.35
CA MET A 112 -9.01 7.73 3.19
C MET A 112 -9.08 8.97 2.31
N SER A 113 -7.95 9.37 1.74
CA SER A 113 -7.92 10.43 0.74
C SER A 113 -8.51 9.93 -0.59
N SER A 114 -9.11 10.83 -1.38
CA SER A 114 -9.58 10.52 -2.73
C SER A 114 -8.45 10.12 -3.69
N TYR A 115 -7.19 10.43 -3.38
CA TYR A 115 -6.03 10.00 -4.17
C TYR A 115 -5.65 8.52 -3.96
N GLU A 116 -6.18 7.84 -2.93
CA GLU A 116 -5.91 6.43 -2.63
C GLU A 116 -6.88 5.47 -3.35
N GLN A 117 -7.23 5.75 -4.61
CA GLN A 117 -8.18 4.98 -5.40
C GLN A 117 -7.50 4.02 -6.37
N ARG A 118 -8.15 2.89 -6.67
CA ARG A 118 -7.68 1.91 -7.68
C ARG A 118 -8.01 2.31 -9.11
N VAL A 119 -9.01 3.17 -9.27
CA VAL A 119 -9.47 3.70 -10.54
C VAL A 119 -8.96 5.14 -10.59
N GLN A 120 -8.24 5.50 -11.64
CA GLN A 120 -7.87 6.90 -11.84
C GLN A 120 -9.15 7.73 -12.01
N PRO A 121 -9.19 9.00 -11.56
CA PRO A 121 -10.28 9.87 -11.96
C PRO A 121 -10.38 9.84 -13.48
N PHE A 122 -11.58 9.63 -14.02
CA PHE A 122 -11.82 9.87 -15.44
C PHE A 122 -11.36 11.31 -15.72
N ASP A 123 -10.41 11.46 -16.65
CA ASP A 123 -9.87 12.76 -17.03
C ASP A 123 -11.03 13.71 -17.36
N LYS A 124 -10.91 14.96 -16.88
CA LYS A 124 -11.66 16.07 -17.47
C LYS A 124 -11.21 16.28 -18.91
#